data_AF-A0A1V4PL07-F1
#
_entry.id   AF-A0A1V4PL07-F1
#
_cell.length_a   1.000
_cell.length_b   1.000
_cell.length_c   1.000
_cell.angle_alpha   90.00
_cell.angle_beta   90.00
_cell.angle_gamma   90.00
#
_symmetry.space_group_name_H-M   'P 1'
#
loop_
_entity.id
_entity.type
_entity.pdbx_description
1 polymer ?
#
loop_
_entity_poly.entity_id
_entity_poly.type
_entity_poly.pdbx_seq_one_letter_code
_entity_poly.pdbx_strand_id
1 'polypeptide(L)'
;MADDVGRQRTWKEFSAAVNMTASELTEWLDGDESKSTGHAGGRHLVAILETKKADLSLGDYDHMQEAVGYVKRHLAQRPSGEVDDSSWRFSLMNWGHDPLRKNS
;
A
#
# COMPACT_ATOMS: atom_id res chain seq x y z
N MET A 1 -10.85 23.17 -7.59
CA MET A 1 -11.71 22.92 -6.41
C MET A 1 -12.18 21.46 -6.36
N ALA A 2 -12.80 20.91 -7.42
CA ALA A 2 -13.20 19.49 -7.43
C ALA A 2 -12.01 18.51 -7.38
N ASP A 3 -10.90 18.90 -8.00
CA ASP A 3 -9.61 18.19 -7.98
C ASP A 3 -9.00 18.12 -6.58
N ASP A 4 -9.10 19.20 -5.79
CA ASP A 4 -8.53 19.28 -4.46
C ASP A 4 -9.30 18.43 -3.44
N VAL A 5 -10.64 18.48 -3.48
CA VAL A 5 -11.49 17.60 -2.66
C VAL A 5 -11.24 16.13 -2.99
N GLY A 6 -11.08 15.80 -4.28
CA GLY A 6 -10.71 14.47 -4.74
C GLY A 6 -9.38 14.00 -4.17
N ARG A 7 -8.31 14.80 -4.30
CA ARG A 7 -6.98 14.50 -3.74
C ARG A 7 -6.98 14.34 -2.22
N GLN A 8 -7.73 15.20 -1.51
CA GLN A 8 -7.87 15.08 -0.05
C GLN A 8 -8.54 13.76 0.35
N ARG A 9 -9.55 13.31 -0.41
CA ARG A 9 -10.20 12.03 -0.19
C ARG A 9 -9.25 10.87 -0.47
N THR A 10 -8.58 10.87 -1.62
CA THR A 10 -7.58 9.85 -1.98
C THR A 10 -6.52 9.73 -0.89
N TRP A 11 -5.96 10.85 -0.42
CA TRP A 11 -4.96 10.84 0.65
C TRP A 11 -5.48 10.17 1.93
N LYS A 12 -6.69 10.52 2.37
CA LYS A 12 -7.28 9.93 3.59
C LYS A 12 -7.49 8.43 3.45
N GLU A 13 -8.01 7.98 2.31
CA GLU A 13 -8.22 6.56 2.05
C GLU A 13 -6.90 5.80 1.93
N PHE A 14 -5.90 6.42 1.30
CA PHE A 14 -4.55 5.89 1.17
C PHE A 14 -3.89 5.71 2.54
N SER A 15 -3.87 6.74 3.39
CA SER A 15 -3.31 6.66 4.74
C SER A 15 -4.03 5.66 5.66
N ALA A 16 -5.27 5.28 5.33
CA ALA A 16 -5.98 4.22 6.06
C ALA A 16 -5.68 2.81 5.50
N ALA A 17 -5.37 2.71 4.21
CA ALA A 17 -5.09 1.44 3.54
C ALA A 17 -3.62 1.03 3.66
N VAL A 18 -2.68 1.95 3.49
CA VAL A 18 -1.25 1.68 3.62
C VAL A 18 -0.84 1.91 5.06
N ASN A 19 -0.52 0.81 5.74
CA ASN A 19 -0.20 0.83 7.16
C ASN A 19 1.29 0.61 7.43
N MET A 20 2.12 0.35 6.41
CA MET A 20 3.58 0.27 6.50
C MET A 20 4.22 1.63 6.22
N THR A 21 5.27 1.97 6.95
CA THR A 21 6.12 3.14 6.68
C THR A 21 6.97 2.92 5.42
N ALA A 22 7.55 3.99 4.87
CA ALA A 22 8.48 3.89 3.75
C ALA A 22 9.63 2.92 4.06
N SER A 23 10.23 3.03 5.24
CA SER A 23 11.35 2.17 5.65
C SER A 23 10.94 0.70 5.81
N GLU A 24 9.80 0.41 6.43
CA GLU A 24 9.29 -0.96 6.57
C GLU A 24 8.96 -1.57 5.20
N LEU A 25 8.37 -0.79 4.29
CA LEU A 25 8.04 -1.25 2.95
C LEU A 25 9.30 -1.48 2.11
N THR A 26 10.31 -0.61 2.21
CA THR A 26 11.60 -0.80 1.54
C THR A 26 12.29 -2.07 2.03
N GLU A 27 12.39 -2.26 3.36
CA GLU A 27 13.01 -3.46 3.94
C GLU A 27 12.29 -4.73 3.48
N TRP A 28 10.95 -4.72 3.46
CA TRP A 28 10.16 -5.82 2.92
C TRP A 28 10.45 -6.08 1.44
N LEU A 29 10.45 -5.04 0.60
CA LEU A 29 10.66 -5.16 -0.84
C LEU A 29 12.09 -5.60 -1.21
N ASP A 30 13.07 -5.44 -0.34
CA ASP A 30 14.42 -5.97 -0.56
C ASP A 30 14.51 -7.49 -0.29
N GLY A 31 13.52 -8.06 0.42
CA GLY A 31 13.41 -9.49 0.72
C GLY A 31 12.95 -10.36 -0.46
N ASP A 32 13.28 -11.66 -0.41
CA ASP A 32 12.95 -12.62 -1.47
C ASP A 32 11.44 -12.90 -1.55
N GLU A 33 10.75 -12.88 -0.42
CA GLU A 33 9.30 -13.10 -0.29
C GLU A 33 8.47 -12.04 -1.03
N SER A 34 9.04 -10.85 -1.21
CA SER A 34 8.41 -9.73 -1.90
C SER A 34 8.42 -9.83 -3.42
N LYS A 35 9.22 -10.73 -4.02
CA LYS A 35 9.43 -10.86 -5.48
C LYS A 35 8.23 -11.51 -6.20
N SER A 36 7.03 -11.06 -5.86
CA SER A 36 5.75 -11.55 -6.32
C SER A 36 4.86 -10.36 -6.76
N THR A 37 3.57 -10.63 -7.01
CA THR A 37 2.61 -9.63 -7.49
C THR A 37 2.57 -8.38 -6.61
N GLY A 38 2.68 -7.21 -7.23
CA GLY A 38 2.62 -5.91 -6.55
C GLY A 38 3.98 -5.27 -6.28
N HIS A 39 5.09 -6.00 -6.42
CA HIS A 39 6.43 -5.51 -6.07
C HIS A 39 6.83 -4.18 -6.76
N ALA A 40 6.57 -4.05 -8.06
CA ALA A 40 6.85 -2.80 -8.79
C ALA A 40 5.97 -1.64 -8.31
N GLY A 41 4.70 -1.91 -7.98
CA GLY A 41 3.78 -0.94 -7.40
C GLY A 41 4.21 -0.50 -6.01
N GLY A 42 4.74 -1.43 -5.20
CA GLY A 42 5.32 -1.15 -3.89
C GLY A 42 6.48 -0.16 -3.94
N ARG A 43 7.38 -0.26 -4.93
CA ARG A 43 8.48 0.70 -5.07
C ARG A 43 8.01 2.12 -5.36
N HIS A 44 6.92 2.29 -6.13
CA HIS A 44 6.34 3.62 -6.32
C HIS A 44 5.66 4.10 -5.03
N LEU A 45 5.04 3.22 -4.24
CA LEU A 45 4.52 3.59 -2.92
C LEU A 45 5.60 4.09 -1.96
N VAL A 46 6.80 3.50 -1.98
CA VAL A 46 7.94 4.02 -1.21
C VAL A 46 8.22 5.49 -1.58
N ALA A 47 8.36 5.78 -2.88
CA ALA A 47 8.61 7.15 -3.35
C ALA A 47 7.49 8.13 -2.94
N ILE A 48 6.24 7.68 -2.98
CA ILE A 48 5.08 8.47 -2.53
C ILE A 48 5.16 8.76 -1.02
N LEU A 49 5.50 7.77 -0.20
CA LEU A 49 5.60 7.91 1.26
C LEU A 49 6.74 8.83 1.68
N GLU A 50 7.82 8.92 0.89
CA GLU A 50 8.95 9.83 1.11
C GLU A 50 8.71 11.24 0.57
N THR A 51 7.72 11.41 -0.32
CA THR A 51 7.39 12.69 -0.93
C THR A 51 6.47 13.51 -0.03
N LYS A 52 6.78 14.81 0.13
CA LYS A 52 5.89 15.71 0.86
C LYS A 52 4.57 15.81 0.11
N LYS A 53 3.44 15.80 0.84
CA LYS A 53 2.10 15.84 0.24
C LYS A 53 1.88 16.99 -0.77
N ALA A 54 2.52 18.14 -0.55
CA ALA A 54 2.43 19.31 -1.44
C ALA A 54 3.14 19.12 -2.79
N ASP A 55 4.09 18.17 -2.85
CA ASP A 55 4.94 17.90 -4.02
C ASP A 55 4.43 16.69 -4.83
N LEU A 56 3.35 16.03 -4.38
CA LEU A 56 2.77 14.87 -5.06
C LEU A 56 2.13 15.26 -6.40
N SER A 57 2.47 14.49 -7.43
CA SER A 57 1.92 14.61 -8.77
C SER A 57 0.53 14.00 -8.88
N LEU A 58 -0.20 14.30 -9.96
CA LEU A 58 -1.48 13.64 -10.27
C LEU A 58 -1.32 12.11 -10.41
N GLY A 59 -0.23 11.66 -11.02
CA GLY A 59 0.06 10.22 -11.16
C GLY A 59 0.30 9.52 -9.83
N ASP A 60 0.84 10.23 -8.82
CA ASP A 60 0.97 9.68 -7.46
C ASP A 60 -0.41 9.45 -6.83
N TYR A 61 -1.35 10.39 -7.03
CA TYR A 61 -2.72 10.20 -6.55
C TYR A 61 -3.46 9.08 -7.29
N ASP A 62 -3.19 8.87 -8.58
CA ASP A 62 -3.74 7.73 -9.32
C ASP A 62 -3.21 6.41 -8.75
N HIS A 63 -1.89 6.31 -8.51
CA HIS A 63 -1.28 5.13 -7.90
C HIS A 63 -1.78 4.87 -6.47
N MET A 64 -2.02 5.93 -5.68
CA MET A 64 -2.69 5.80 -4.38
C MET A 64 -4.08 5.18 -4.49
N GLN A 65 -4.88 5.58 -5.48
CA GLN A 65 -6.21 5.01 -5.69
C GLN A 65 -6.14 3.53 -6.08
N GLU A 66 -5.17 3.17 -6.93
CA GLU A 66 -4.89 1.77 -7.27
C GLU A 66 -4.54 0.95 -6.03
N ALA A 67 -3.64 1.45 -5.19
CA ALA A 67 -3.25 0.80 -3.93
C ALA A 67 -4.43 0.61 -2.98
N VAL A 68 -5.23 1.66 -2.76
CA VAL A 68 -6.45 1.60 -1.94
C VAL A 68 -7.41 0.54 -2.48
N GLY A 69 -7.65 0.55 -3.79
CA GLY A 69 -8.52 -0.42 -4.45
C GLY A 69 -8.00 -1.84 -4.31
N TYR A 70 -6.71 -2.05 -4.51
CA TYR A 70 -6.06 -3.35 -4.39
C TYR A 70 -6.21 -3.89 -2.97
N VAL A 71 -5.75 -3.13 -1.97
CA VAL A 71 -5.79 -3.53 -0.55
C VAL A 71 -7.21 -3.87 -0.11
N LYS A 72 -8.20 -3.01 -0.40
CA LYS A 72 -9.61 -3.27 -0.02
C LYS A 72 -10.15 -4.56 -0.63
N ARG A 73 -9.91 -4.80 -1.93
CA ARG A 73 -10.39 -6.01 -2.63
C ARG A 73 -9.68 -7.27 -2.14
N HIS A 74 -8.37 -7.19 -1.90
CA HIS A 74 -7.58 -8.35 -1.49
C HIS A 74 -7.84 -8.72 -0.02
N LEU A 75 -8.05 -7.74 0.86
CA LEU A 75 -8.49 -7.99 2.24
C LEU A 75 -9.83 -8.75 2.29
N ALA A 76 -10.77 -8.41 1.41
CA ALA A 76 -12.06 -9.11 1.32
C ALA A 76 -11.94 -10.57 0.86
N GLN A 77 -10.79 -10.97 0.29
CA GLN A 77 -10.48 -12.32 -0.19
C GLN A 77 -9.59 -13.10 0.80
N ARG A 78 -9.58 -12.72 2.08
CA ARG A 78 -8.77 -13.40 3.10
C ARG A 78 -9.03 -14.92 3.10
N PRO A 79 -8.00 -15.76 2.90
CA PRO A 79 -8.16 -17.20 2.96
C PRO A 79 -8.45 -17.66 4.39
N SER A 80 -9.10 -18.81 4.53
CA SER A 80 -9.28 -19.47 5.82
C SER A 80 -7.97 -20.11 6.30
N GLY A 81 -7.72 -20.06 7.61
CA GLY A 81 -6.54 -20.67 8.24
C GLY A 81 -5.43 -19.67 8.56
N GLU A 82 -4.22 -20.19 8.79
CA GLU A 82 -3.02 -19.40 9.04
C GLU A 82 -2.56 -18.69 7.76
N VAL A 83 -2.14 -17.43 7.88
CA VAL A 83 -1.85 -16.57 6.71
C VAL A 83 -0.48 -15.89 6.77
N ASP A 84 0.28 -16.15 7.84
CA ASP A 84 1.55 -15.49 8.17
C ASP A 84 2.57 -15.60 7.02
N ASP A 85 2.72 -16.78 6.43
CA ASP A 85 3.63 -17.04 5.31
C ASP A 85 2.87 -17.36 4.02
N SER A 86 1.80 -16.59 3.75
CA SER A 86 0.95 -16.80 2.57
C SER A 86 1.20 -15.78 1.48
N SER A 87 1.06 -16.20 0.22
CA SER A 87 1.10 -15.29 -0.93
C SER A 87 0.05 -14.17 -0.84
N TRP A 88 -1.06 -14.41 -0.14
CA TRP A 88 -2.09 -13.40 0.14
C TRP A 88 -1.53 -12.26 1.00
N ARG A 89 -0.88 -12.59 2.12
CA ARG A 89 -0.26 -11.58 3.00
C ARG A 89 0.89 -10.88 2.28
N PHE A 90 1.78 -11.64 1.64
CA PHE A 90 2.94 -11.08 0.95
C PHE A 90 2.53 -10.10 -0.15
N SER A 91 1.46 -10.41 -0.88
CA SER A 91 0.94 -9.48 -1.88
C SER A 91 0.33 -8.22 -1.27
N LEU A 92 -0.35 -8.29 -0.13
CA LEU A 92 -0.80 -7.09 0.60
C LEU A 92 0.40 -6.25 1.09
N MET A 93 1.44 -6.89 1.60
CA MET A 93 2.66 -6.22 2.06
C MET A 93 3.41 -5.53 0.91
N ASN A 94 3.40 -6.13 -0.30
CA ASN A 94 3.90 -5.46 -1.51
C ASN A 94 3.15 -4.15 -1.83
N TRP A 95 1.92 -4.00 -1.35
CA TRP A 95 1.13 -2.77 -1.48
C TRP A 95 1.12 -1.93 -0.18
N GLY A 96 2.08 -2.18 0.72
CA GLY A 96 2.27 -1.41 1.95
C GLY A 96 1.22 -1.68 3.03
N HIS A 97 0.49 -2.80 2.95
CA HIS A 97 -0.45 -3.23 3.97
C HIS A 97 -0.02 -4.55 4.59
N ASP A 98 0.37 -4.55 5.87
CA ASP A 98 0.50 -5.78 6.65
C ASP A 98 -0.81 -6.04 7.42
N PRO A 99 -1.61 -7.07 7.03
CA PRO A 99 -2.87 -7.41 7.68
C PRO A 99 -2.69 -8.05 9.08
N LEU A 100 -1.46 -8.39 9.47
CA LEU A 100 -1.14 -8.93 10.80
C LEU A 100 -0.49 -7.89 11.71
N ARG A 101 -0.33 -6.64 11.23
CA ARG A 101 0.16 -5.54 12.06
C ARG A 101 -0.75 -5.37 13.28
N LYS A 102 -0.17 -5.39 14.47
CA LYS A 102 -0.87 -5.04 15.69
C LYS A 102 -1.04 -3.53 15.74
N ASN A 103 -2.26 -3.05 15.94
CA ASN A 103 -2.49 -1.65 16.28
C ASN A 103 -1.94 -1.44 17.70
N SER A 104 -0.82 -0.73 17.80
CA SER A 104 -0.27 -0.25 19.08
C SER A 104 -1.09 0.91 19.63
#